data_AF-A0A317SYH2-F1
#
_entry.id   AF-A0A317SYH2-F1
#
_cell.length_a   1.000
_cell.length_b   1.000
_cell.length_c   1.000
_cell.angle_alpha   90.00
_cell.angle_beta   90.00
_cell.angle_gamma   90.00
#
_symmetry.space_group_name_H-M   'P 1'
#
loop_
_entity.id
_entity.type
_entity.pdbx_description
1 polymer ?
#
loop_
_entity_poly.entity_id
_entity_poly.type
_entity_poly.pdbx_seq_one_letter_code
_entity_poly.pdbx_strand_id
1 'polypeptide(L)'
;CIACAVRFANEAEYKAHFHGVRKHHHCTRCDAHFESTICFHQHRERSDKHNICTKCDLDFPTRGELVHHWITAEKSLNAYCRQCNAHFDS
;
A
#
# COMPACT_ATOMS: atom_id res chain seq x y z
N CYS A 1 16.72 13.36 5.77
CA CYS A 1 15.37 13.21 6.34
C CYS A 1 14.96 14.55 6.93
N ILE A 2 13.93 15.19 6.40
CA ILE A 2 13.49 16.52 6.85
C ILE A 2 12.87 16.39 8.24
N ALA A 3 12.00 15.38 8.43
CA ALA A 3 11.34 15.12 9.71
C ALA A 3 12.29 14.81 10.89
N CYS A 4 13.50 14.32 10.62
CA CYS A 4 14.50 14.01 11.67
C CYS A 4 15.69 15.00 11.68
N ALA A 5 15.74 15.96 10.75
CA ALA A 5 16.88 16.85 10.54
C ALA A 5 18.25 16.12 10.36
N VAL A 6 18.23 14.90 9.82
CA VAL A 6 19.44 14.09 9.57
C VAL A 6 19.85 14.16 8.09
N ARG A 7 21.15 14.28 7.84
CA ARG A 7 21.79 14.15 6.52
C ARG A 7 22.51 12.81 6.41
N PHE A 8 22.58 12.26 5.20
CA PHE A 8 23.22 10.98 4.91
C PHE A 8 24.31 11.20 3.86
N ALA A 9 25.38 10.41 3.92
CA ALA A 9 26.47 10.51 2.96
C ALA A 9 26.14 9.80 1.63
N ASN A 10 25.23 8.82 1.65
CA ASN A 10 24.84 8.03 0.49
C ASN A 10 23.39 7.49 0.60
N GLU A 11 22.91 6.87 -0.49
CA GLU A 11 21.56 6.30 -0.57
C GLU A 11 21.36 5.11 0.36
N ALA A 12 22.39 4.28 0.59
CA ALA A 12 22.27 3.10 1.45
C ALA A 12 22.01 3.50 2.92
N GLU A 13 22.74 4.50 3.42
CA GLU A 13 22.51 5.11 4.73
C GLU A 13 21.13 5.77 4.82
N TYR A 14 20.71 6.47 3.76
CA TYR A 14 19.37 7.05 3.68
C TYR A 14 18.30 5.96 3.79
N LYS A 15 18.38 4.85 3.05
CA LYS A 15 17.40 3.74 3.13
C LYS A 15 17.41 3.08 4.51
N ALA A 16 18.59 2.79 5.05
CA ALA A 16 18.75 2.16 6.37
C ALA A 16 18.07 2.99 7.50
N HIS A 17 18.11 4.32 7.41
CA HIS A 17 17.44 5.21 8.36
C HIS A 17 15.93 4.93 8.49
N PHE A 18 15.24 4.66 7.37
CA PHE A 18 13.80 4.41 7.40
C PHE A 18 13.43 3.04 7.97
N HIS A 19 14.31 2.05 7.84
CA HIS A 19 14.11 0.74 8.46
C HIS A 19 14.26 0.78 9.99
N GLY A 20 15.15 1.65 10.50
CA GLY A 20 15.43 1.78 11.94
C GLY A 20 14.52 2.74 12.70
N VAL A 21 13.91 3.71 12.02
CA VAL A 21 13.12 4.76 12.67
C VAL A 21 11.63 4.41 12.64
N ARG A 22 11.09 4.04 13.81
CA ARG A 22 9.66 3.69 14.02
C ARG A 22 8.64 4.76 13.59
N LYS A 23 9.09 5.99 13.35
CA LYS A 23 8.23 7.11 12.92
C LYS A 23 8.04 7.17 11.39
N HIS A 24 8.84 6.43 10.63
CA HIS A 24 8.73 6.37 9.18
C HIS A 24 8.04 5.10 8.72
N HIS A 25 7.50 5.14 7.50
CA HIS A 25 6.83 4.00 6.88
C HIS A 25 7.59 3.56 5.64
N HIS A 26 7.81 2.26 5.53
CA HIS A 26 8.43 1.62 4.37
C HIS A 26 7.39 0.77 3.65
N CYS A 27 7.17 1.07 2.38
CA CYS A 27 6.44 0.19 1.49
C CYS A 27 7.41 -0.85 0.94
N THR A 28 7.38 -2.05 1.52
CA THR A 28 8.23 -3.18 1.13
C THR A 28 8.01 -3.60 -0.32
N ARG A 29 6.77 -3.50 -0.82
CA ARG A 29 6.43 -3.87 -2.19
C ARG A 29 6.99 -2.91 -3.25
N CYS A 30 7.07 -1.63 -2.91
CA CYS A 30 7.53 -0.59 -3.82
C CYS A 30 8.96 -0.14 -3.55
N ASP A 31 9.59 -0.65 -2.49
CA ASP A 31 10.83 -0.14 -1.89
C ASP A 31 10.81 1.39 -1.68
N ALA A 32 9.65 1.90 -1.25
CA ALA A 32 9.39 3.33 -1.12
C ALA A 32 9.31 3.76 0.35
N HIS A 33 9.81 4.96 0.64
CA HIS A 33 10.00 5.47 1.99
C HIS A 33 9.14 6.71 2.22
N PHE A 34 8.42 6.75 3.34
CA PHE A 34 7.47 7.82 3.65
C PHE A 34 7.72 8.39 5.04
N GLU A 35 7.84 9.72 5.11
CA GLU A 35 8.04 10.42 6.38
C GLU A 35 6.76 10.52 7.23
N SER A 36 5.58 10.29 6.64
CA SER A 36 4.28 10.34 7.32
C SER A 36 3.38 9.14 7.00
N THR A 37 2.53 8.78 7.97
CA THR A 37 1.50 7.74 7.82
C THR A 37 0.51 8.09 6.69
N ILE A 38 0.14 9.37 6.57
CA ILE A 38 -0.81 9.83 5.56
C ILE A 38 -0.25 9.62 4.15
N CYS A 39 1.01 10.00 3.91
CA CYS A 39 1.65 9.80 2.61
C CYS A 39 1.76 8.31 2.27
N PHE A 40 2.05 7.46 3.26
CA PHE A 40 2.10 6.01 3.08
C PHE A 40 0.75 5.40 2.72
N HIS A 41 -0.33 5.78 3.41
CA HIS A 41 -1.67 5.29 3.07
C HIS A 41 -2.11 5.76 1.69
N GLN A 42 -1.92 7.04 1.36
CA GLN A 42 -2.25 7.55 0.02
C GLN A 42 -1.46 6.84 -1.09
N HIS A 43 -0.18 6.50 -0.83
CA HIS A 43 0.60 5.70 -1.75
C HIS A 43 0.01 4.30 -1.93
N ARG A 44 -0.35 3.62 -0.83
CA ARG A 44 -0.98 2.29 -0.86
C ARG A 44 -2.29 2.28 -1.65
N GLU A 45 -3.13 3.29 -1.48
CA GLU A 45 -4.43 3.39 -2.15
C GLU A 45 -4.33 3.69 -3.66
N ARG A 46 -3.35 4.51 -4.06
CA ARG A 46 -3.25 5.02 -5.45
C ARG A 46 -2.29 4.23 -6.33
N SER A 47 -1.43 3.42 -5.73
CA SER A 47 -0.40 2.68 -6.46
C SER A 47 -1.01 1.44 -7.12
N ASP A 48 -0.75 1.29 -8.42
CA ASP A 48 -1.12 0.14 -9.24
C ASP A 48 -0.40 -1.16 -8.83
N LYS A 49 0.65 -1.06 -8.01
CA LYS A 49 1.38 -2.19 -7.43
C LYS A 49 0.68 -2.82 -6.23
N HIS A 50 -0.33 -2.17 -5.67
CA HIS A 50 -1.09 -2.65 -4.52
C HIS A 50 -2.45 -3.19 -4.95
N ASN A 51 -2.90 -4.27 -4.32
CA ASN A 51 -4.23 -4.84 -4.55
C ASN A 51 -4.94 -4.90 -3.19
N ILE A 52 -5.33 -3.74 -2.67
CA ILE A 52 -5.86 -3.63 -1.30
C ILE A 52 -7.37 -3.82 -1.28
N CYS A 53 -7.84 -4.62 -0.31
CA CYS A 53 -9.24 -4.65 0.07
C CYS A 53 -9.54 -3.47 1.01
N THR A 54 -10.40 -2.54 0.59
CA THR A 54 -10.75 -1.34 1.37
C THR A 54 -11.47 -1.64 2.68
N LYS A 55 -12.10 -2.82 2.82
CA LYS A 55 -12.84 -3.21 4.02
C LYS A 55 -11.95 -3.76 5.14
N CYS A 56 -10.93 -4.55 4.78
CA CYS A 56 -10.08 -5.24 5.76
C CYS A 56 -8.59 -4.83 5.68
N ASP A 57 -8.24 -3.89 4.80
CA ASP A 57 -6.88 -3.37 4.53
C ASP A 57 -5.85 -4.44 4.15
N LEU A 58 -6.32 -5.62 3.71
CA LEU A 58 -5.45 -6.70 3.23
C LEU A 58 -4.93 -6.39 1.83
N ASP A 59 -3.62 -6.55 1.64
CA ASP A 59 -2.94 -6.29 0.38
C ASP A 59 -2.54 -7.61 -0.32
N PHE A 60 -3.17 -7.88 -1.46
CA PHE A 60 -2.97 -9.13 -2.20
C PHE A 60 -1.81 -9.02 -3.20
N PRO A 61 -1.02 -10.10 -3.39
CA PRO A 61 0.06 -10.12 -4.37
C PRO A 61 -0.42 -9.82 -5.79
N THR A 62 -1.65 -10.25 -6.13
CA THR A 62 -2.23 -10.04 -7.45
C THR A 62 -3.66 -9.48 -7.39
N ARG A 63 -4.09 -8.83 -8.49
CA ARG A 63 -5.48 -8.37 -8.67
C ARG A 63 -6.46 -9.54 -8.63
N GLY A 64 -6.09 -10.70 -9.18
CA GLY A 64 -6.93 -11.89 -9.20
C GLY A 64 -7.21 -12.44 -7.80
N GLU A 65 -6.21 -12.43 -6.92
CA GLU A 65 -6.38 -12.85 -5.52
C GLU A 65 -7.25 -11.85 -4.74
N LEU A 66 -7.10 -10.55 -4.97
CA LEU A 66 -8.02 -9.55 -4.40
C LEU A 66 -9.46 -9.82 -4.85
N VAL A 67 -9.69 -10.05 -6.15
CA VAL A 67 -11.03 -10.40 -6.66
C VAL A 67 -11.56 -11.68 -6.02
N HIS A 68 -10.72 -12.72 -5.91
CA HIS A 68 -11.12 -13.97 -5.27
C HIS A 68 -11.54 -13.76 -3.82
N HIS A 69 -10.76 -12.99 -3.04
CA HIS A 69 -11.09 -12.61 -1.67
C HIS A 69 -12.45 -11.90 -1.57
N TRP A 70 -12.73 -10.94 -2.45
CA TRP A 70 -14.03 -10.25 -2.48
C TRP A 70 -15.21 -11.19 -2.74
N ILE A 71 -15.00 -12.21 -3.58
CA ILE A 71 -16.04 -13.18 -3.91
C ILE A 71 -16.29 -14.12 -2.73
N THR A 72 -15.24 -14.62 -2.09
CA THR A 72 -15.34 -15.72 -1.12
C THR A 72 -15.46 -15.26 0.32
N ALA A 73 -14.67 -14.27 0.74
CA ALA A 73 -14.65 -13.77 2.12
C ALA A 73 -15.72 -12.70 2.33
N GLU A 74 -15.82 -11.72 1.42
CA GLU A 74 -16.74 -10.59 1.56
C GLU A 74 -18.15 -10.91 1.02
N LYS A 75 -18.33 -12.05 0.35
CA LYS A 75 -19.59 -12.46 -0.33
C LYS A 75 -20.19 -11.34 -1.20
N SER A 76 -19.34 -10.47 -1.77
CA SER A 76 -19.76 -9.21 -2.40
C SER A 76 -19.71 -9.29 -3.93
N LEU A 77 -20.17 -10.41 -4.50
CA LEU A 77 -20.11 -10.70 -5.94
C LEU A 77 -20.72 -9.57 -6.81
N ASN A 78 -21.71 -8.85 -6.28
CA ASN A 78 -22.44 -7.79 -7.00
C ASN A 78 -21.66 -6.47 -7.11
N ALA A 79 -20.56 -6.30 -6.38
CA ALA A 79 -19.76 -5.09 -6.39
C ALA A 79 -18.69 -5.06 -7.49
N TYR A 80 -18.38 -6.20 -8.13
CA TYR A 80 -17.31 -6.29 -9.14
C TYR A 80 -17.85 -6.22 -10.57
N CYS A 81 -17.51 -5.15 -11.28
CA CYS A 81 -17.76 -5.05 -12.71
C CYS A 81 -16.54 -5.56 -13.49
N ARG A 82 -16.68 -6.73 -14.13
CA ARG A 82 -15.63 -7.32 -14.98
C ARG A 82 -15.29 -6.45 -16.20
N GLN A 83 -16.27 -5.73 -16.73
CA GLN A 83 -16.10 -4.88 -17.91
C GLN A 83 -15.32 -3.59 -17.59
N CYS A 84 -15.50 -3.04 -16.38
CA CYS A 84 -14.77 -1.86 -15.90
C CYS A 84 -13.52 -2.22 -15.08
N ASN A 85 -13.32 -3.51 -14.79
CA ASN A 85 -12.34 -4.04 -13.82
C ASN A 85 -12.36 -3.32 -12.45
N ALA A 86 -13.52 -2.81 -12.06
CA ALA A 86 -13.71 -1.92 -10.92
C ALA A 86 -14.62 -2.56 -9.86
N HIS A 87 -14.37 -2.22 -8.60
CA HIS A 87 -15.26 -2.52 -7.49
C HIS A 87 -16.04 -1.27 -7.09
N PHE A 88 -17.31 -1.45 -6.75
CA PHE A 88 -18.17 -0.39 -6.23
C PHE A 88 -18.66 -0.80 -4.84
N ASP A 89 -18.34 -0.02 -3.82
CA ASP A 89 -19.02 -0.10 -2.54
C ASP A 89 -20.41 0.55 -2.71
N SER A 90 -21.48 -0.19 -2.35
CA SER A 90 -22.86 0.31 -2.33
C SER A 90 -23.12 1.23 -1.15
#